data_AF-A0A376S9X8-F1
#
_entry.id   AF-A0A376S9X8-F1
#
_cell.length_a   1.000
_cell.length_b   1.000
_cell.length_c   1.000
_cell.angle_alpha   90.00
_cell.angle_beta   90.00
_cell.angle_gamma   90.00
#
_symmetry.space_group_name_H-M   'P 1'
#
loop_
_entity.id
_entity.type
_entity.pdbx_description
1 polymer ?
#
loop_
_entity_poly.entity_id
_entity_poly.type
_entity_poly.pdbx_seq_one_letter_code
_entity_poly.pdbx_strand_id
1 'polypeptide(L)' 'MFVVEQNCPYQDIDGDDLTRDNRHILGWKNDELVAYARILKSDDDLDPVVIGRVIVSEALRGEKVGQQLMR' A
#
# COMPACT_ATOMS: atom_id res chain seq x y z
N MET A 1 1.69 -0.84 10.10
CA MET A 1 2.53 -1.98 9.67
C MET A 1 1.71 -3.26 9.84
N PHE A 2 1.72 -4.20 8.89
CA PHE A 2 0.74 -5.30 8.89
C PHE A 2 1.15 -6.57 9.67
N VAL A 3 2.44 -6.90 9.73
CA VAL A 3 2.88 -8.17 10.33
C VAL A 3 3.26 -8.00 11.81
N VAL A 4 4.28 -7.18 12.10
CA VAL A 4 4.82 -7.07 13.46
C VAL A 4 3.92 -6.23 14.36
N GLU A 5 3.55 -5.03 13.92
CA GLU A 5 2.74 -4.09 14.72
C GLU A 5 1.33 -4.63 15.01
N GLN A 6 0.72 -5.35 14.07
CA GLN A 6 -0.60 -5.97 14.28
C GLN A 6 -0.53 -7.38 14.88
N ASN A 7 0.68 -7.90 15.16
CA ASN A 7 0.91 -9.26 15.65
C ASN A 7 0.14 -10.32 14.80
N CYS A 8 0.18 -10.15 13.48
CA CYS A 8 -0.56 -10.97 12.53
C CYS A 8 0.46 -11.66 11.62
N PRO A 9 0.89 -12.90 11.95
CA PRO A 9 1.80 -13.64 11.07
C PRO A 9 1.03 -14.13 9.83
N TYR A 10 1.32 -13.53 8.68
CA TYR A 10 0.85 -13.98 7.37
C TYR A 10 1.90 -13.69 6.30
N GLN A 11 1.72 -14.27 5.11
CA GLN A 11 2.59 -14.04 3.96
C GLN A 11 2.30 -12.67 3.33
N ASP A 12 3.02 -11.63 3.75
CA ASP A 12 2.82 -10.27 3.21
C ASP A 12 3.33 -10.13 1.77
N ILE A 13 4.46 -10.79 1.47
CA ILE A 13 5.03 -10.89 0.12
C ILE A 13 4.32 -12.03 -0.61
N ASP A 14 3.17 -11.70 -1.21
CA ASP A 14 2.25 -12.64 -1.86
C ASP A 14 2.64 -12.97 -3.32
N GLY A 15 3.59 -12.23 -3.90
CA GLY A 15 4.10 -12.44 -5.25
C GLY A 15 3.42 -11.60 -6.32
N ASP A 16 2.43 -10.78 -5.95
CA ASP A 16 1.70 -9.95 -6.91
C ASP A 16 2.45 -8.64 -7.25
N ASP A 17 3.38 -8.19 -6.40
CA ASP A 17 3.99 -6.86 -6.47
C ASP A 17 4.62 -6.52 -7.84
N LEU A 18 5.37 -7.47 -8.42
CA LEU A 18 6.19 -7.23 -9.62
C LEU A 18 5.62 -7.83 -10.90
N THR A 19 4.32 -8.10 -10.91
CA THR A 19 3.63 -8.71 -12.05
C THR A 19 2.68 -7.72 -12.71
N ARG A 20 2.35 -7.95 -13.99
CA ARG A 20 1.36 -7.18 -14.76
C ARG A 20 1.65 -5.67 -14.73
N ASP A 21 0.60 -4.87 -14.94
CA ASP A 21 0.62 -3.41 -14.82
C ASP A 21 0.33 -2.94 -13.39
N ASN A 22 0.78 -3.70 -12.39
CA ASN A 22 0.63 -3.34 -10.99
C ASN A 22 1.48 -2.11 -10.65
N ARG A 23 0.99 -1.30 -9.72
CA ARG A 23 1.64 -0.03 -9.34
C ARG A 23 1.78 0.10 -7.84
N HIS A 24 2.81 0.83 -7.45
CA HIS A 24 3.10 1.19 -6.07
C HIS A 24 3.06 2.71 -5.93
N ILE A 25 2.27 3.19 -4.96
CA ILE A 25 2.24 4.61 -4.59
C ILE A 25 3.07 4.75 -3.32
N LEU A 26 4.06 5.64 -3.37
CA LEU A 26 5.02 5.86 -2.28
C LEU A 26 4.95 7.32 -1.82
N GLY A 27 4.72 7.52 -0.52
CA GLY A 27 4.80 8.82 0.13
C GLY A 27 6.09 8.93 0.93
N TRP A 28 6.96 9.86 0.53
CA TRP A 28 8.27 10.07 1.17
C TRP A 28 8.30 11.38 1.97
N LYS A 29 8.99 11.36 3.11
CA LYS A 29 9.32 12.55 3.90
C LYS A 29 10.74 12.41 4.41
N ASN A 30 11.62 13.36 4.05
CA ASN A 30 13.04 13.35 4.47
C ASN A 30 13.73 12.00 4.21
N ASP A 31 13.59 11.45 3.00
CA ASP A 31 14.12 10.15 2.59
C ASP A 31 13.60 8.94 3.39
N GLU A 32 12.52 9.10 4.15
CA GLU A 32 11.79 8.02 4.81
C GLU A 32 10.46 7.73 4.09
N LEU A 33 10.17 6.45 3.86
CA LEU A 33 8.88 6.02 3.32
C LEU A 33 7.83 6.05 4.44
N VAL A 34 6.94 7.03 4.39
CA VAL A 34 5.95 7.29 5.45
C VAL A 34 4.51 6.95 5.07
N ALA A 35 4.24 6.70 3.79
CA ALA A 35 2.94 6.24 3.31
C ALA A 35 3.09 5.31 2.11
N TYR A 36 2.19 4.35 1.97
CA TYR A 36 2.25 3.36 0.90
C TYR A 36 0.86 2.83 0.54
N ALA A 37 0.62 2.61 -0.75
CA ALA A 37 -0.50 1.80 -1.25
C ALA A 37 -0.07 1.01 -2.48
N ARG A 38 -0.70 -0.15 -2.69
CA ARG A 38 -0.52 -1.00 -3.86
C ARG A 38 -1.79 -0.99 -4.70
N ILE A 39 -1.62 -0.94 -6.01
CA ILE A 39 -2.67 -1.03 -7.02
C ILE A 39 -2.42 -2.27 -7.85
N LEU A 40 -3.39 -3.18 -7.88
CA LEU A 40 -3.35 -4.38 -8.71
C LEU A 40 -4.31 -4.21 -9.90
N LYS A 41 -3.81 -4.46 -11.11
CA LYS A 41 -4.60 -4.49 -12.34
C LYS A 41 -4.74 -5.93 -12.81
N SER A 42 -5.98 -6.37 -13.00
CA SER A 42 -6.30 -7.63 -13.65
C SER A 42 -6.01 -7.55 -15.15
N ASP A 43 -5.72 -8.70 -15.76
CA ASP A 43 -5.58 -8.82 -17.21
C ASP A 43 -6.95 -8.69 -17.92
N ASP A 44 -8.05 -8.94 -17.20
CA ASP A 44 -9.41 -8.62 -17.67
C ASP A 44 -9.72 -7.14 -17.37
N ASP A 45 -10.18 -6.41 -18.39
CA ASP A 45 -10.57 -5.00 -18.27
C ASP A 45 -11.94 -4.80 -17.61
N LEU A 46 -12.75 -5.86 -17.51
CA LEU A 46 -14.02 -5.84 -16.78
C LEU A 46 -13.81 -6.02 -15.28
N ASP A 47 -12.68 -6.59 -14.87
CA ASP A 47 -12.35 -6.74 -13.46
C ASP A 47 -11.99 -5.40 -12.82
N PRO A 48 -12.43 -5.15 -11.57
CA PRO A 48 -12.10 -3.92 -10.88
C PRO A 48 -10.60 -3.86 -10.56
N VAL A 49 -10.07 -2.64 -10.53
CA VAL A 49 -8.76 -2.36 -9.96
C VAL A 49 -8.82 -2.56 -8.44
N VAL A 50 -7.85 -3.28 -7.89
CA VAL A 50 -7.78 -3.54 -6.45
C VAL A 50 -6.76 -2.61 -5.80
N ILE A 51 -7.20 -1.82 -4.83
CA ILE A 51 -6.31 -1.04 -3.96
C ILE A 51 -6.10 -1.83 -2.66
N GLY A 52 -4.84 -2.06 -2.32
CA GLY A 52 -4.46 -2.83 -1.14
C GLY A 52 -3.22 -2.28 -0.47
N ARG A 53 -2.85 -2.92 0.65
CA ARG A 53 -1.66 -2.57 1.44
C ARG A 53 -1.57 -1.07 1.76
N VAL A 54 -2.69 -0.46 2.14
CA VAL A 54 -2.76 0.97 2.50
C VAL A 54 -2.12 1.17 3.89
N ILE A 55 -1.03 1.93 3.94
CA ILE A 55 -0.23 2.15 5.14
C ILE A 55 0.09 3.64 5.30
N VAL A 56 0.01 4.11 6.54
CA VAL A 56 0.63 5.35 7.00
C VAL A 56 1.53 5.00 8.19
N SER A 57 2.78 5.49 8.17
CA SER A 57 3.73 5.39 9.27
C SER A 57 3.08 5.91 10.55
N GLU A 58 3.29 5.20 11.66
CA GLU A 58 2.67 5.52 12.95
C GLU A 58 2.92 6.97 13.35
N ALA A 59 4.13 7.47 13.10
CA ALA A 59 4.55 8.84 13.42
C ALA A 59 3.72 9.93 12.73
N LEU A 60 3.04 9.64 11.61
CA LEU A 60 2.22 10.60 10.85
C LEU A 60 0.73 10.24 10.83
N ARG A 61 0.29 9.26 11.63
CA ARG A 61 -1.14 8.94 11.74
C ARG A 61 -1.88 10.10 12.39
N GLY A 62 -3.12 10.35 11.95
CA GLY A 62 -3.92 11.49 12.40
C GLY A 62 -3.66 12.80 11.64
N GLU A 63 -2.58 12.90 10.86
CA GLU A 63 -2.23 14.11 10.08
C GLU A 63 -2.85 14.17 8.68
N LYS A 64 -3.92 13.40 8.43
CA LYS A 64 -4.60 13.28 7.13
C LYS A 64 -3.75 12.74 5.97
N VAL A 65 -2.55 12.22 6.23
CA VAL A 65 -1.68 11.60 5.20
C VAL A 65 -2.41 10.46 4.47
N GLY A 66 -3.19 9.65 5.18
CA GLY A 66 -4.00 8.58 4.57
C GLY A 66 -5.08 9.10 3.61
N GLN A 67 -5.67 10.27 3.89
CA GLN A 67 -6.62 10.91 2.97
C GLN A 67 -5.92 11.39 1.70
N GLN A 68 -4.71 11.94 1.84
CA GLN A 68 -3.93 12.39 0.68
C GLN A 68 -3.49 11.20 -0.19
N LEU A 69 -3.13 10.07 0.44
CA LEU A 69 -2.76 8.84 -0.27
C LEU A 69 -3.91 8.26 -1.12
N MET A 70 -5.15 8.44 -0.68
CA MET A 70 -6.35 7.88 -1.34
C MET A 70 -7.01 8.84 -2.34
N ARG A 71 -6.46 10.04 -2.55
CA ARG A 71 -7.04 11.07 -3.41
C ARG A 71 -6.47 11.02 -4.82
#